data_AF-A0A3D0M116-F1
#
_entry.id   AF-A0A3D0M116-F1
#
_cell.length_a   1.000
_cell.length_b   1.000
_cell.length_c   1.000
_cell.angle_alpha   90.00
_cell.angle_beta   90.00
_cell.angle_gamma   90.00
#
_symmetry.space_group_name_H-M   'P 1'
#
loop_
_entity.id
_entity.type
_entity.pdbx_description
1 polymer ?
#
loop_
_entity_poly.entity_id
_entity_poly.type
_entity_poly.pdbx_seq_one_letter_code
_entity_poly.pdbx_strand_id
1 'polypeptide(L)'
;MATDNPQLLVKMELENRVSELRLLQRNYQNEQAELSRNIERLYPASIKQYQQNIREISADLEFLKATHGKDFVMTLQGKTYDERTKAGEMLLLFSCMLSGEEYKDKAGEITVGEFRGLTISIHRDSWGTQTINLAGKHHYTGDMSTTEIGAVTRIENMAERIPRQCSAEERELSEVQNQLEEAKRQYGQPFVYETELSEKSARLTEVNTDLELGKADDEEVIMDENGQGPDGEENRAAKGVFACVGAEV
;
A
#
# COMPACT_ATOMS: atom_id res chain seq x y z
N MET A 1 22.90 -46.67 -0.47
CA MET A 1 21.52 -46.86 -0.97
C MET A 1 21.33 -45.83 -2.07
N ALA A 2 21.76 -46.19 -3.27
CA ALA A 2 21.63 -45.36 -4.47
C ALA A 2 20.43 -45.89 -5.25
N THR A 3 19.60 -45.00 -5.74
CA THR A 3 18.40 -45.29 -6.53
C THR A 3 18.85 -45.85 -7.89
N ASP A 4 18.95 -47.17 -8.04
CA ASP A 4 19.43 -47.84 -9.27
C ASP A 4 18.43 -47.77 -10.46
N ASN A 5 17.31 -47.06 -10.32
CA ASN A 5 16.38 -46.83 -11.43
C ASN A 5 16.64 -45.45 -12.07
N PRO A 6 17.22 -45.39 -13.29
CA PRO A 6 17.53 -44.14 -13.98
C PRO A 6 16.29 -43.27 -14.26
N GLN A 7 15.10 -43.85 -14.37
CA GLN A 7 13.86 -43.09 -14.57
C GLN A 7 13.42 -42.32 -13.31
N LEU A 8 13.74 -42.81 -12.10
CA LEU A 8 13.44 -42.10 -10.86
C LEU A 8 14.31 -40.84 -10.70
N LEU A 9 15.57 -40.88 -11.15
CA LEU A 9 16.45 -39.71 -11.13
C LEU A 9 15.96 -38.62 -12.10
N VAL A 10 15.63 -39.00 -13.34
CA VAL A 10 15.08 -38.09 -14.35
C VAL A 10 13.77 -37.45 -13.86
N LYS A 11 12.90 -38.24 -13.23
CA LYS A 11 11.68 -37.72 -12.60
C LYS A 11 12.00 -36.66 -11.54
N MET A 12 12.90 -36.94 -10.61
CA MET A 12 13.24 -36.00 -9.53
C MET A 12 13.80 -34.67 -10.08
N GLU A 13 14.67 -34.73 -11.09
CA GLU A 13 15.22 -33.53 -11.74
C GLU A 13 14.12 -32.71 -12.43
N LEU A 14 13.20 -33.38 -13.14
CA LEU A 14 12.05 -32.74 -13.78
C LEU A 14 11.09 -32.13 -12.75
N GLU A 15 10.80 -32.80 -11.63
CA GLU A 15 9.96 -32.28 -10.55
C GLU A 15 10.54 -31.01 -9.93
N ASN A 16 11.84 -31.00 -9.66
CA ASN A 16 12.53 -29.83 -9.14
C ASN A 16 12.43 -28.66 -10.12
N ARG A 17 12.76 -28.88 -11.41
CA ARG A 17 12.72 -27.82 -12.42
C ARG A 17 11.29 -27.29 -12.65
N VAL A 18 10.29 -28.16 -12.74
CA VAL A 18 8.88 -27.76 -12.88
C VAL A 18 8.43 -26.97 -11.65
N SER A 19 8.86 -27.34 -10.45
CA SER A 19 8.53 -26.61 -9.22
C SER A 19 9.12 -25.20 -9.20
N GLU A 20 10.39 -25.05 -9.60
CA GLU A 20 11.03 -23.73 -9.77
C GLU A 20 10.29 -22.88 -10.80
N LEU A 21 9.99 -23.44 -11.97
CA LEU A 21 9.30 -22.74 -13.05
C LEU A 21 7.89 -22.30 -12.64
N ARG A 22 7.15 -23.13 -11.88
CA ARG A 22 5.84 -22.77 -11.32
C ARG A 22 5.94 -21.67 -10.26
N LEU A 23 7.02 -21.62 -9.47
CA LEU A 23 7.26 -20.51 -8.56
C LEU A 23 7.47 -19.21 -9.34
N LEU A 24 8.30 -19.24 -10.39
CA LEU A 24 8.52 -18.10 -11.27
C LEU A 24 7.22 -17.64 -11.96
N GLN A 25 6.38 -18.57 -12.42
CA GLN A 25 5.09 -18.26 -13.02
C GLN A 25 4.14 -17.57 -12.02
N ARG A 26 4.07 -18.07 -10.78
CA ARG A 26 3.28 -17.42 -9.71
C ARG A 26 3.78 -16.01 -9.40
N ASN A 27 5.10 -15.83 -9.32
CA ASN A 27 5.68 -14.50 -9.10
C ASN A 27 5.32 -13.54 -10.24
N TYR A 28 5.45 -13.99 -11.49
CA TYR A 28 5.03 -13.24 -12.67
C TYR A 28 3.54 -12.88 -12.62
N GLN A 29 2.65 -13.82 -12.29
CA GLN A 29 1.20 -13.54 -12.17
C GLN A 29 0.90 -12.51 -11.09
N ASN A 30 1.59 -12.59 -9.95
CA ASN A 30 1.45 -11.62 -8.86
C ASN A 30 1.92 -10.23 -9.31
N GLU A 31 3.05 -10.14 -10.00
CA GLU A 31 3.59 -8.89 -10.56
C GLU A 31 2.62 -8.27 -11.57
N GLN A 32 2.07 -9.06 -12.50
CA GLN A 32 1.07 -8.58 -13.46
C GLN A 32 -0.20 -8.07 -12.78
N ALA A 33 -0.67 -8.76 -11.73
CA ALA A 33 -1.82 -8.32 -10.95
C ALA A 33 -1.53 -7.02 -10.17
N GLU A 34 -0.30 -6.83 -9.68
CA GLU A 34 0.13 -5.59 -9.05
C GLU A 34 0.23 -4.43 -10.05
N LEU A 35 0.87 -4.66 -11.19
CA LEU A 35 0.96 -3.69 -12.27
C LEU A 35 -0.42 -3.22 -12.73
N SER A 36 -1.38 -4.13 -12.95
CA SER A 36 -2.77 -3.78 -13.28
C SER A 36 -3.40 -2.87 -12.22
N ARG A 37 -3.33 -3.25 -10.93
CA ARG A 37 -3.87 -2.42 -9.85
C ARG A 37 -3.22 -1.03 -9.80
N ASN A 38 -1.92 -0.96 -10.02
CA ASN A 38 -1.17 0.29 -9.98
C ASN A 38 -1.54 1.20 -11.15
N ILE A 39 -1.63 0.65 -12.37
CA ILE A 39 -2.01 1.37 -13.59
C ILE A 39 -3.46 1.86 -13.53
N GLU A 40 -4.38 1.03 -13.05
CA GLU A 40 -5.82 1.35 -13.06
C GLU A 40 -6.23 2.30 -11.95
N ARG A 41 -5.60 2.19 -10.77
CA ARG A 41 -6.06 2.88 -9.57
C ARG A 41 -5.01 3.77 -8.94
N LEU A 42 -3.82 3.24 -8.66
CA LEU A 42 -2.84 3.94 -7.83
C LEU A 42 -2.26 5.16 -8.55
N TYR A 43 -1.62 4.96 -9.71
CA TYR A 43 -0.96 6.04 -10.44
C TYR A 43 -1.94 7.13 -10.90
N PRO A 44 -3.13 6.84 -11.45
CA PRO A 44 -4.08 7.89 -11.82
C PRO A 44 -4.57 8.72 -10.63
N ALA A 45 -4.78 8.08 -9.47
CA ALA A 45 -5.16 8.78 -8.25
C ALA A 45 -4.04 9.71 -7.77
N SER A 46 -2.80 9.23 -7.73
CA SER A 46 -1.63 10.04 -7.36
C SER A 46 -1.44 11.22 -8.32
N ILE A 47 -1.48 10.99 -9.64
CA ILE A 47 -1.37 12.05 -10.66
C ILE A 47 -2.43 13.13 -10.44
N LYS A 48 -3.69 12.72 -10.23
CA LYS A 48 -4.79 13.66 -9.98
C LYS A 48 -4.54 14.49 -8.72
N GLN A 49 -4.02 13.87 -7.65
CA GLN A 49 -3.70 14.55 -6.41
C GLN A 49 -2.57 15.57 -6.60
N TYR A 50 -1.44 15.16 -7.18
CA TYR A 50 -0.31 16.07 -7.45
C TYR A 50 -0.73 17.25 -8.34
N GLN A 51 -1.51 16.99 -9.39
CA GLN A 51 -2.04 18.07 -10.24
C GLN A 51 -2.97 19.03 -9.48
N GLN A 52 -3.76 18.53 -8.54
CA GLN A 52 -4.61 19.38 -7.69
C GLN A 52 -3.75 20.22 -6.74
N ASN A 53 -2.79 19.60 -6.06
CA ASN A 53 -1.86 20.30 -5.17
C ASN A 53 -1.10 21.40 -5.91
N ILE A 54 -0.53 21.11 -7.07
CA ILE A 54 0.18 22.11 -7.89
C ILE A 54 -0.73 23.29 -8.25
N ARG A 55 -1.98 23.03 -8.64
CA ARG A 55 -2.95 24.11 -8.94
C ARG A 55 -3.24 24.98 -7.72
N GLU A 56 -3.45 24.38 -6.57
CA GLU A 56 -3.74 25.09 -5.32
C GLU A 56 -2.54 25.89 -4.84
N ILE A 57 -1.37 25.27 -4.77
CA ILE A 57 -0.11 25.90 -4.36
C ILE A 57 0.26 27.03 -5.32
N SER A 58 0.09 26.84 -6.63
CA SER A 58 0.35 27.88 -7.62
C SER A 58 -0.58 29.09 -7.44
N ALA A 59 -1.84 28.87 -7.09
CA ALA A 59 -2.77 29.95 -6.79
C ALA A 59 -2.35 30.72 -5.52
N ASP A 60 -1.87 30.01 -4.49
CA ASP A 60 -1.37 30.64 -3.27
C ASP A 60 -0.09 31.45 -3.51
N LEU A 61 0.79 30.97 -4.39
CA LEU A 61 2.01 31.67 -4.78
C LEU A 61 1.73 33.05 -5.40
N GLU A 62 0.62 33.23 -6.11
CA GLU A 62 0.26 34.53 -6.67
C GLU A 62 -0.01 35.58 -5.57
N PHE A 63 -0.63 35.19 -4.46
CA PHE A 63 -0.81 36.07 -3.29
C PHE A 63 0.51 36.40 -2.60
N LEU A 64 1.40 35.42 -2.48
CA LEU A 64 2.72 35.62 -1.88
C LEU A 64 3.62 36.51 -2.74
N LYS A 65 3.58 36.38 -4.07
CA LYS A 65 4.30 37.27 -5.00
C LYS A 65 3.84 38.72 -4.84
N ALA A 66 2.54 38.96 -4.70
CA ALA A 66 1.98 40.29 -4.51
C ALA A 66 2.40 40.97 -3.19
N THR A 67 2.88 40.20 -2.23
CA THR A 67 3.35 40.67 -0.91
C THR A 67 4.85 40.53 -0.71
N HIS A 68 5.58 40.08 -1.74
CA HIS A 68 7.02 39.90 -1.68
C HIS A 68 7.76 41.23 -1.50
N GLY A 69 8.76 41.25 -0.61
CA GLY A 69 9.56 42.44 -0.32
C GLY A 69 8.83 43.55 0.46
N LYS A 70 7.58 43.33 0.89
CA LYS A 70 6.88 44.26 1.79
C LYS A 70 7.30 44.04 3.25
N ASP A 71 7.14 45.10 4.03
CA ASP A 71 7.32 45.06 5.49
C ASP A 71 6.40 44.02 6.13
N PHE A 72 6.79 43.59 7.33
CA PHE A 72 6.00 42.62 8.10
C PHE A 72 4.65 43.22 8.47
N VAL A 73 3.59 42.52 8.07
CA VAL A 73 2.21 42.84 8.44
C VAL A 73 1.46 41.53 8.67
N MET A 74 0.80 41.42 9.82
CA MET A 74 -0.06 40.31 10.18
C MET A 74 -1.36 40.84 10.75
N THR A 75 -2.49 40.28 10.34
CA THR A 75 -3.80 40.67 10.85
C THR A 75 -4.34 39.55 11.73
N LEU A 76 -4.55 39.80 13.02
CA LEU A 76 -5.10 38.83 13.97
C LEU A 76 -6.40 39.37 14.57
N GLN A 77 -7.49 38.60 14.49
CA GLN A 77 -8.84 39.01 14.94
C GLN A 77 -9.23 40.43 14.50
N GLY A 78 -8.92 40.79 13.25
CA GLY A 78 -9.23 42.10 12.67
C GLY A 78 -8.29 43.25 13.09
N LYS A 79 -7.30 43.01 13.95
CA LYS A 79 -6.26 43.99 14.31
C LYS A 79 -4.99 43.74 13.51
N THR A 80 -4.38 44.81 13.01
CA THR A 80 -3.14 44.73 12.23
C THR A 80 -1.93 44.95 13.14
N TYR A 81 -0.92 44.11 12.97
CA TYR A 81 0.34 44.12 13.71
C TYR A 81 1.50 44.24 12.71
N ASP A 82 2.34 45.25 12.92
CA ASP A 82 3.58 45.54 12.19
C ASP A 82 4.85 45.18 12.99
N GLU A 83 4.68 44.90 14.28
CA GLU A 83 5.74 44.38 15.15
C GLU A 83 5.61 42.87 15.36
N ARG A 84 6.68 42.13 15.05
CA ARG A 84 6.75 40.67 15.19
C ARG A 84 6.49 40.20 16.62
N THR A 85 7.05 40.89 17.61
CA THR A 85 6.88 40.55 19.03
C THR A 85 5.41 40.61 19.44
N LYS A 86 4.72 41.73 19.15
CA LYS A 86 3.29 41.90 19.47
C LYS A 86 2.40 40.89 18.74
N ALA A 87 2.69 40.61 17.47
CA ALA A 87 1.97 39.57 16.72
C ALA A 87 2.17 38.18 17.35
N GLY A 88 3.41 37.86 17.73
CA GLY A 88 3.77 36.60 18.37
C GLY A 88 3.12 36.39 19.74
N GLU A 89 3.09 37.44 20.58
CA GLU A 89 2.39 37.42 21.87
C GLU A 89 0.92 37.07 21.69
N MET A 90 0.26 37.66 20.69
CA MET A 90 -1.13 37.37 20.37
C MET A 90 -1.34 35.94 19.87
N LEU A 91 -0.46 35.43 19.01
CA LEU A 91 -0.50 34.03 18.55
C LEU A 91 -0.40 33.05 19.72
N LEU A 92 0.52 33.29 20.67
CA LEU A 92 0.65 32.48 21.88
C LEU A 92 -0.58 32.59 22.78
N LEU A 93 -1.18 33.78 22.90
CA LEU A 93 -2.41 33.95 23.64
C LEU A 93 -3.54 33.11 23.03
N PHE A 94 -3.69 33.12 21.70
CA PHE A 94 -4.66 32.29 21.00
C PHE A 94 -4.41 30.81 21.20
N SER A 95 -3.15 30.35 21.16
CA SER A 95 -2.83 28.95 21.43
C SER A 95 -3.14 28.55 22.87
N CYS A 96 -2.87 29.42 23.85
CA CYS A 96 -3.23 29.18 25.25
C CYS A 96 -4.75 29.05 25.46
N MET A 97 -5.57 29.78 24.70
CA MET A 97 -7.03 29.66 24.78
C MET A 97 -7.51 28.27 24.34
N LEU A 98 -6.87 27.67 23.33
CA LEU A 98 -7.10 26.26 22.95
C LEU A 98 -6.55 25.25 23.97
N SER A 99 -5.67 25.68 24.88
CA SER A 99 -5.13 24.87 25.97
C SER A 99 -5.97 24.89 27.24
N GLY A 100 -7.04 25.69 27.28
CA GLY A 100 -7.92 25.82 28.44
C GLY A 100 -8.62 24.52 28.86
N GLU A 101 -9.14 24.49 30.09
CA GLU A 101 -9.85 23.33 30.65
C GLU A 101 -11.03 22.86 29.78
N GLU A 102 -11.69 23.79 29.08
CA GLU A 102 -12.79 23.49 28.16
C GLU A 102 -12.39 22.58 26.98
N TYR A 103 -11.10 22.59 26.62
CA TYR A 103 -10.51 21.89 25.47
C TYR A 103 -9.53 20.80 25.88
N LYS A 104 -9.41 20.50 27.18
CA LYS A 104 -8.38 19.58 27.71
C LYS A 104 -8.43 18.17 27.09
N ASP A 105 -9.63 17.70 26.74
CA ASP A 105 -9.89 16.39 26.16
C ASP A 105 -10.54 16.46 24.76
N LYS A 106 -10.44 17.60 24.07
CA LYS A 106 -11.10 17.81 22.77
C LYS A 106 -10.13 18.38 21.75
N ALA A 107 -10.15 17.83 20.55
CA ALA A 107 -9.54 18.47 19.40
C ALA A 107 -10.29 19.78 19.08
N GLY A 108 -9.53 20.80 18.68
CA GLY A 108 -10.09 22.11 18.40
C GLY A 108 -9.25 22.87 17.39
N GLU A 109 -9.91 23.69 16.60
CA GLU A 109 -9.28 24.61 15.66
C GLU A 109 -9.87 26.00 15.84
N ILE A 110 -9.01 27.02 15.90
CA ILE A 110 -9.43 28.42 15.85
C ILE A 110 -8.73 29.12 14.70
N THR A 111 -9.50 29.83 13.88
CA THR A 111 -8.93 30.80 12.95
C THR A 111 -8.54 32.06 13.72
N VAL A 112 -7.25 32.42 13.64
CA VAL A 112 -6.71 33.53 14.42
C VAL A 112 -6.49 34.79 13.59
N GLY A 113 -6.30 34.65 12.28
CA GLY A 113 -6.03 35.79 11.43
C GLY A 113 -5.56 35.46 10.02
N GLU A 114 -4.77 36.36 9.45
CA GLU A 114 -4.25 36.30 8.09
C GLU A 114 -2.80 36.82 8.04
N PHE A 115 -1.97 36.15 7.24
CA PHE A 115 -0.62 36.57 6.90
C PHE A 115 -0.44 36.49 5.38
N ARG A 116 -0.13 37.62 4.74
CA ARG A 116 0.16 37.71 3.30
C ARG A 116 -0.91 37.10 2.38
N GLY A 117 -2.20 37.28 2.68
CA GLY A 117 -3.29 36.70 1.88
C GLY A 117 -3.70 35.29 2.32
N LEU A 118 -2.97 34.67 3.26
CA LEU A 118 -3.21 33.30 3.72
C LEU A 118 -3.78 33.31 5.13
N THR A 119 -4.83 32.53 5.35
CA THR A 119 -5.50 32.37 6.64
C THR A 119 -4.60 31.64 7.62
N ILE A 120 -4.51 32.12 8.86
CA ILE A 120 -3.80 31.47 9.95
C ILE A 120 -4.82 30.82 10.87
N SER A 121 -4.67 29.52 11.12
CA SER A 121 -5.40 28.82 12.17
C SER A 121 -4.46 28.10 13.11
N ILE A 122 -4.90 27.88 14.35
CA ILE A 122 -4.19 27.08 15.34
C ILE A 122 -5.06 25.87 15.61
N HIS A 123 -4.47 24.69 15.51
CA HIS A 123 -5.13 23.43 15.79
C HIS A 123 -4.48 22.77 17.01
N ARG A 124 -5.31 22.12 17.82
CA ARG A 124 -4.88 21.28 18.94
C ARG A 124 -5.48 19.90 18.75
N ASP A 125 -4.64 18.87 18.79
CA ASP A 125 -5.09 17.49 18.77
C ASP A 125 -5.54 17.00 20.16
N SER A 126 -6.13 15.81 20.22
CA SER A 126 -6.58 15.20 21.47
C SER A 126 -5.44 14.83 22.44
N TRP A 127 -4.19 14.80 21.99
CA TRP A 127 -3.01 14.55 22.81
C TRP A 127 -2.41 15.85 23.38
N GLY A 128 -2.95 17.00 22.97
CA GLY A 128 -2.51 18.32 23.40
C GLY A 128 -1.41 18.94 22.54
N THR A 129 -0.99 18.30 21.45
CA THR A 129 -0.06 18.88 20.49
C THR A 129 -0.72 20.04 19.77
N GLN A 130 -0.02 21.17 19.69
CA GLN A 130 -0.49 22.34 18.99
C GLN A 130 0.27 22.53 17.68
N THR A 131 -0.49 22.72 16.61
CA THR A 131 0.03 23.05 15.29
C THR A 131 -0.53 24.38 14.82
N ILE A 132 0.27 25.09 14.03
CA ILE A 132 -0.15 26.29 13.33
C ILE A 132 -0.30 25.97 11.85
N ASN A 133 -1.43 26.35 11.29
CA ASN A 133 -1.77 26.15 9.91
C ASN A 133 -1.79 27.49 9.19
N LEU A 134 -1.26 27.50 7.98
CA LEU A 134 -1.38 28.57 7.02
C LEU A 134 -2.18 28.02 5.83
N ALA A 135 -3.28 28.67 5.46
CA ALA A 135 -4.25 28.12 4.53
C ALA A 135 -4.69 29.14 3.48
N GLY A 136 -4.58 28.75 2.21
CA GLY A 136 -5.14 29.46 1.07
C GLY A 136 -6.07 28.54 0.30
N LYS A 137 -5.72 28.23 -0.94
CA LYS A 137 -6.27 27.11 -1.70
C LYS A 137 -5.66 25.79 -1.25
N HIS A 138 -4.40 25.80 -0.82
CA HIS A 138 -3.74 24.65 -0.20
C HIS A 138 -3.62 24.84 1.32
N HIS A 139 -3.22 23.77 2.02
CA HIS A 139 -3.05 23.77 3.48
C HIS A 139 -1.59 23.47 3.86
N TYR A 140 -1.00 24.33 4.68
CA TYR A 140 0.38 24.20 5.14
C TYR A 140 0.38 24.12 6.67
N THR A 141 0.95 23.07 7.23
CA THR A 141 0.96 22.83 8.68
C THR A 141 2.40 22.87 9.21
N GLY A 142 2.57 23.46 10.38
CA GLY A 142 3.82 23.43 11.13
C GLY A 142 3.58 23.37 12.64
N ASP A 143 4.63 23.05 13.39
CA ASP A 143 4.56 23.00 14.85
C ASP A 143 4.39 24.40 15.43
N MET A 144 3.53 24.52 16.44
CA MET A 144 3.40 25.76 17.20
C MET A 144 4.66 26.00 18.04
N SER A 145 5.22 27.21 17.99
CA SER A 145 6.36 27.59 18.85
C SER A 145 5.87 27.97 20.25
N THR A 146 6.76 27.82 21.25
CA THR A 146 6.54 28.28 22.62
C THR A 146 7.01 29.72 22.86
N THR A 147 7.56 30.39 21.83
CA THR A 147 8.07 31.76 21.91
C THR A 147 7.38 32.66 20.91
N GLU A 148 7.19 33.93 21.26
CA GLU A 148 6.50 34.93 20.43
C GLU A 148 7.18 35.10 19.05
N ILE A 149 8.49 35.34 19.05
CA ILE A 149 9.27 35.46 17.82
C ILE A 149 9.31 34.14 17.06
N GLY A 150 9.42 33.01 17.77
CA GLY A 150 9.43 31.70 17.14
C GLY A 150 8.13 31.39 16.41
N ALA A 151 6.97 31.76 16.96
CA ALA A 151 5.66 31.52 16.34
C ALA A 151 5.54 32.27 15.01
N VAL A 152 5.92 33.55 14.99
CA VAL A 152 5.95 34.35 13.77
C VAL A 152 6.96 33.79 12.76
N THR A 153 8.17 33.45 13.23
CA THR A 153 9.23 32.87 12.40
C THR A 153 8.78 31.55 11.75
N ARG A 154 7.97 30.73 12.43
CA ARG A 154 7.39 29.50 11.84
C ARG A 154 6.48 29.83 10.66
N ILE A 155 5.60 30.82 10.79
CA ILE A 155 4.69 31.25 9.72
C ILE A 155 5.47 31.84 8.54
N GLU A 156 6.45 32.70 8.80
CA GLU A 156 7.32 33.26 7.75
C GLU A 156 8.04 32.15 6.98
N ASN A 157 8.65 31.20 7.70
CA ASN A 157 9.32 30.05 7.09
C ASN A 157 8.37 29.14 6.30
N MET A 158 7.12 28.95 6.77
CA MET A 158 6.12 28.20 6.02
C MET A 158 5.87 28.90 4.68
N ALA A 159 5.59 30.20 4.70
CA ALA A 159 5.35 30.98 3.48
C ALA A 159 6.55 30.96 2.51
N GLU A 160 7.78 31.03 3.01
CA GLU A 160 9.00 30.97 2.20
C GLU A 160 9.26 29.59 1.57
N ARG A 161 8.71 28.52 2.15
CA ARG A 161 8.86 27.15 1.64
C ARG A 161 7.85 26.78 0.56
N ILE A 162 6.73 27.49 0.46
CA ILE A 162 5.66 27.22 -0.51
C ILE A 162 6.19 27.09 -1.97
N PRO A 163 7.08 27.98 -2.46
CA PRO A 163 7.64 27.82 -3.81
C PRO A 163 8.39 26.50 -4.01
N ARG A 164 9.15 26.06 -2.99
CA ARG A 164 9.89 24.80 -3.03
C ARG A 164 8.95 23.59 -2.97
N GLN A 165 7.85 23.68 -2.24
CA GLN A 165 6.82 22.65 -2.23
C GLN A 165 6.18 22.50 -3.60
N CYS A 166 5.86 23.60 -4.29
CA CYS A 166 5.34 23.55 -5.66
C CYS A 166 6.29 22.78 -6.59
N SER A 167 7.58 23.11 -6.58
CA SER A 167 8.59 22.42 -7.40
C SER A 167 8.76 20.96 -7.01
N ALA A 168 8.62 20.61 -5.73
CA ALA A 168 8.65 19.22 -5.28
C ALA A 168 7.45 18.45 -5.84
N GLU A 169 6.22 18.97 -5.74
CA GLU A 169 5.01 18.35 -6.28
C GLU A 169 5.09 18.17 -7.81
N GLU A 170 5.65 19.14 -8.54
CA GLU A 170 5.91 19.03 -9.99
C GLU A 170 6.89 17.90 -10.34
N ARG A 171 7.94 17.74 -9.53
CA ARG A 171 8.91 16.67 -9.69
C ARG A 171 8.27 15.30 -9.42
N GLU A 172 7.55 15.16 -8.31
CA GLU A 172 6.85 13.91 -7.97
C GLU A 172 5.80 13.55 -9.04
N LEU A 173 5.07 14.53 -9.57
CA LEU A 173 4.13 14.32 -10.68
C LEU A 173 4.84 13.71 -11.90
N SER A 174 5.98 14.27 -12.30
CA SER A 174 6.78 13.76 -13.42
C SER A 174 7.30 12.35 -13.16
N GLU A 175 7.80 12.10 -11.95
CA GLU A 175 8.29 10.78 -11.54
C GLU A 175 7.18 9.72 -11.60
N VAL A 176 5.99 10.02 -11.08
CA VAL A 176 4.83 9.10 -11.12
C VAL A 176 4.32 8.88 -12.54
N GLN A 177 4.36 9.91 -13.40
CA GLN A 177 4.00 9.76 -14.81
C GLN A 177 4.97 8.80 -15.53
N ASN A 178 6.28 8.94 -15.29
CA ASN A 178 7.27 8.02 -15.85
C ASN A 178 7.09 6.59 -15.33
N GLN A 179 6.79 6.42 -14.04
CA GLN A 179 6.49 5.10 -13.45
C GLN A 179 5.24 4.47 -14.07
N LEU A 180 4.19 5.26 -14.34
CA LEU A 180 2.99 4.78 -15.02
C LEU A 180 3.30 4.31 -16.45
N GLU A 181 4.12 5.04 -17.21
CA GLU A 181 4.52 4.64 -18.56
C GLU A 181 5.34 3.35 -18.56
N GLU A 182 6.28 3.22 -17.63
CA GLU A 182 7.09 2.02 -17.49
C GLU A 182 6.25 0.82 -17.03
N ALA A 183 5.36 1.02 -16.05
CA ALA A 183 4.43 -0.02 -15.61
C ALA A 183 3.54 -0.51 -16.76
N LYS A 184 3.03 0.40 -17.60
CA LYS A 184 2.25 0.04 -18.80
C LYS A 184 3.06 -0.74 -19.84
N ARG A 185 4.38 -0.51 -19.92
CA ARG A 185 5.26 -1.24 -20.83
C ARG A 185 5.54 -2.66 -20.35
N GLN A 186 5.66 -2.84 -19.04
CA GLN A 186 5.89 -4.15 -18.40
C GLN A 186 4.60 -4.97 -18.27
N TYR A 187 3.46 -4.30 -18.15
CA TYR A 187 2.17 -4.95 -18.08
C TYR A 187 1.84 -5.67 -19.40
N GLY A 188 1.46 -6.94 -19.30
CA GLY A 188 1.14 -7.81 -20.43
C GLY A 188 2.35 -8.42 -21.14
N GLN A 189 3.58 -8.17 -20.67
CA GLN A 189 4.78 -8.87 -21.20
C GLN A 189 4.66 -10.38 -20.94
N PRO A 190 4.96 -11.25 -21.91
CA PRO A 190 4.78 -12.69 -21.74
C PRO A 190 5.75 -13.26 -20.69
N PHE A 191 5.34 -14.33 -20.02
CA PHE A 191 6.21 -15.08 -19.12
C PHE A 191 7.33 -15.76 -19.93
N VAL A 192 8.59 -15.38 -19.65
CA VAL A 192 9.75 -15.79 -20.45
C VAL A 192 9.96 -17.31 -20.49
N TYR A 193 9.57 -18.02 -19.42
CA TYR A 193 9.73 -19.47 -19.31
C TYR A 193 8.45 -20.27 -19.60
N GLU A 194 7.45 -19.66 -20.26
CA GLU A 194 6.17 -20.34 -20.54
C GLU A 194 6.37 -21.60 -21.37
N THR A 195 7.17 -21.52 -22.45
CA THR A 195 7.49 -22.68 -23.29
C THR A 195 8.25 -23.75 -22.52
N GLU A 196 9.28 -23.36 -21.75
CA GLU A 196 10.08 -24.32 -20.97
C GLU A 196 9.22 -25.02 -19.91
N LEU A 197 8.35 -24.28 -19.22
CA LEU A 197 7.43 -24.84 -18.24
C LEU A 197 6.47 -25.83 -18.89
N SER A 198 5.93 -25.52 -20.07
CA SER A 198 5.04 -26.40 -20.82
C SER A 198 5.74 -27.70 -21.22
N GLU A 199 6.92 -27.61 -21.83
CA GLU A 199 7.71 -28.77 -22.27
C GLU A 199 8.12 -29.67 -21.11
N LYS A 200 8.66 -29.08 -20.03
CA LYS A 200 9.11 -29.84 -18.85
C LYS A 200 7.95 -30.45 -18.08
N SER A 201 6.80 -29.76 -18.01
CA SER A 201 5.59 -30.31 -17.40
C SER A 201 5.06 -31.49 -18.21
N ALA A 202 5.01 -31.38 -19.54
CA ALA A 202 4.57 -32.47 -20.41
C ALA A 202 5.48 -33.70 -20.28
N ARG A 203 6.81 -33.49 -20.29
CA ARG A 203 7.78 -34.58 -20.09
C ARG A 203 7.67 -35.23 -18.71
N LEU A 204 7.42 -34.45 -17.66
CA LEU A 204 7.20 -34.98 -16.32
C LEU A 204 5.93 -35.84 -16.27
N THR A 205 4.85 -35.44 -16.95
CA THR A 205 3.64 -36.26 -17.06
C THR A 205 3.91 -37.57 -17.78
N GLU A 206 4.63 -37.55 -18.91
CA GLU A 206 5.02 -38.75 -19.65
C GLU A 206 5.85 -39.72 -18.80
N VAL A 207 6.88 -39.22 -18.10
CA VAL A 207 7.71 -40.05 -17.22
C VAL A 207 6.89 -40.62 -16.05
N ASN A 208 5.92 -39.88 -15.53
CA ASN A 208 5.01 -40.38 -14.49
C ASN A 208 4.11 -41.50 -15.03
N THR A 209 3.54 -41.36 -16.22
CA THR A 209 2.69 -42.40 -16.82
C THR A 209 3.49 -43.66 -17.12
N ASP A 210 4.72 -43.53 -17.65
CA ASP A 210 5.57 -44.70 -17.94
C ASP A 210 5.93 -45.47 -16.67
N LEU A 211 6.24 -44.75 -15.59
CA LEU A 211 6.54 -45.35 -14.29
C LEU A 211 5.31 -45.98 -13.61
N GLU A 212 4.10 -45.46 -13.84
CA GLU A 212 2.86 -46.05 -13.34
C GLU A 212 2.50 -47.33 -14.12
N LEU A 213 2.63 -47.32 -15.44
CA LEU A 213 2.40 -48.50 -16.29
C LEU A 213 3.43 -49.61 -16.03
N GLY A 214 4.71 -49.28 -15.89
CA GLY A 214 5.75 -50.26 -15.58
C GLY A 214 5.61 -50.89 -14.19
N LYS A 215 4.94 -50.24 -13.23
CA LYS A 215 4.60 -50.82 -11.93
C LYS A 215 3.38 -51.73 -11.98
N ALA A 216 2.42 -51.44 -12.87
CA ALA A 216 1.25 -52.30 -13.07
C ALA A 216 1.65 -53.66 -13.68
N ASP A 217 2.69 -53.69 -14.52
CA ASP A 217 3.22 -54.93 -15.11
C ASP A 217 3.96 -55.82 -14.08
N ASP A 218 4.56 -55.23 -13.03
CA ASP A 218 5.23 -55.98 -11.95
C ASP A 218 4.26 -56.52 -10.87
N GLU A 219 3.05 -55.98 -10.76
CA GLU A 219 2.04 -56.40 -9.78
C GLU A 219 1.10 -57.54 -10.27
N GLU A 220 1.12 -57.90 -11.57
CA GLU A 220 0.20 -58.92 -12.15
C GLU A 220 0.64 -60.40 -12.02
N VAL A 221 1.75 -60.73 -11.32
CA VAL A 221 2.22 -62.13 -11.19
C VAL A 221 2.21 -62.64 -9.75
N ILE A 222 1.04 -62.76 -9.13
CA ILE A 222 0.81 -63.73 -8.04
C ILE A 222 -0.61 -64.34 -8.17
N MET A 223 -0.78 -65.28 -9.09
CA MET A 223 -1.84 -66.30 -8.97
C MET A 223 -1.29 -67.44 -8.12
N ASP A 224 -1.72 -67.51 -6.87
CA ASP A 224 -1.41 -68.56 -5.91
C ASP A 224 -2.23 -69.81 -6.25
N GLU A 225 -1.58 -70.88 -6.75
CA GLU A 225 -2.21 -72.16 -7.09
C GLU A 225 -1.69 -73.26 -6.14
N ASN A 226 -2.50 -73.59 -5.12
CA ASN A 226 -2.62 -74.87 -4.37
C ASN A 226 -3.22 -74.55 -2.98
N GLY A 227 -4.29 -75.15 -2.44
CA GLY A 227 -5.08 -76.33 -2.75
C GLY A 227 -5.58 -76.94 -1.42
N GLN A 228 -6.93 -77.06 -1.25
CA GLN A 228 -7.69 -77.91 -0.29
C GLN A 228 -7.50 -77.62 1.22
N GLY A 229 -8.50 -77.46 2.09
CA GLY A 229 -9.87 -77.98 2.25
C GLY A 229 -10.25 -77.80 3.75
N PRO A 230 -11.46 -78.19 4.22
CA PRO A 230 -12.43 -77.23 4.79
C PRO A 230 -12.76 -77.37 6.29
N ASP A 231 -13.66 -76.49 6.74
CA ASP A 231 -14.65 -76.58 7.84
C ASP A 231 -14.40 -75.81 9.14
N GLY A 232 -15.45 -75.06 9.53
CA GLY A 232 -15.68 -74.52 10.86
C GLY A 232 -16.40 -73.18 10.90
N GLU A 233 -17.74 -73.20 10.75
CA GLU A 233 -18.76 -72.46 11.55
C GLU A 233 -18.25 -71.41 12.56
N GLU A 234 -18.88 -70.28 12.88
CA GLU A 234 -20.21 -69.70 12.70
C GLU A 234 -20.14 -68.44 13.59
N ASN A 235 -20.47 -67.22 13.13
CA ASN A 235 -21.46 -66.40 13.84
C ASN A 235 -21.86 -65.13 13.10
N ARG A 236 -23.14 -64.83 13.29
CA ARG A 236 -24.01 -63.83 12.69
C ARG A 236 -23.79 -62.43 13.28
N ALA A 237 -24.03 -61.41 12.44
CA ALA A 237 -25.08 -60.37 12.59
C ALA A 237 -24.72 -59.19 11.67
N ALA A 238 -25.25 -59.10 10.45
CA ALA A 238 -26.60 -58.64 10.09
C ALA A 238 -26.86 -57.13 10.25
N LYS A 239 -27.12 -56.51 9.09
CA LYS A 239 -27.88 -55.27 8.80
C LYS A 239 -27.12 -53.95 9.06
N GLY A 240 -27.05 -53.01 8.12
CA GLY A 240 -27.95 -52.75 7.00
C GLY A 240 -28.64 -51.40 7.20
N VAL A 241 -28.06 -50.38 6.58
CA VAL A 241 -28.65 -49.19 5.93
C VAL A 241 -30.09 -48.80 6.33
N PHE A 242 -30.32 -47.54 6.75
CA PHE A 242 -30.99 -46.46 5.96
C PHE A 242 -31.51 -45.30 6.85
N ALA A 243 -31.50 -44.11 6.23
CA ALA A 243 -32.38 -42.94 6.40
C ALA A 243 -32.34 -42.03 7.65
N CYS A 244 -31.81 -40.83 7.41
CA CYS A 244 -32.51 -39.53 7.35
C CYS A 244 -33.34 -38.96 8.53
N VAL A 245 -33.23 -37.62 8.62
CA VAL A 245 -34.21 -36.59 9.02
C VAL A 245 -34.10 -35.98 10.44
N GLY A 246 -34.06 -34.64 10.46
CA GLY A 246 -34.62 -33.77 11.51
C GLY A 246 -33.57 -33.04 12.34
N ALA A 247 -33.27 -31.75 12.14
CA ALA A 247 -34.08 -30.54 12.38
C ALA A 247 -33.98 -30.01 13.83
N GLU A 248 -33.60 -28.71 13.92
CA GLU A 248 -33.83 -27.73 14.99
C GLU A 248 -33.15 -28.02 16.35
N VAL A 249 -32.52 -27.06 17.04
CA VAL A 249 -32.91 -25.67 17.39
C VAL A 249 -31.67 -24.78 17.45
#